data_AF-A0A1F5EJZ8-F1
#
_entry.id   AF-A0A1F5EJZ8-F1
#
_cell.length_a   1.000
_cell.length_b   1.000
_cell.length_c   1.000
_cell.angle_alpha   90.00
_cell.angle_beta   90.00
_cell.angle_gamma   90.00
#
_symmetry.space_group_name_H-M   'P 1'
#
loop_
_entity.id
_entity.type
_entity.pdbx_description
1 polymer ?
#
loop_
_entity_poly.entity_id
_entity_poly.type
_entity_poly.pdbx_seq_one_letter_code
_entity_poly.pdbx_strand_id
1 'polypeptide(L)'
;MFVFLFSFSFTYAQQEDSSRVIPAGSAIIKEKIDIQKTRAVNTANNLQEKRLEAVENSQNKRENLKDRAENVRENLSDKKQNTQERVEVKRAAITKKLNEKARERINAYTERIVRRLNAAIERLEKLAWRLESRIEKLEERFKDRALDLSNAKKLLVGAREEINLAKTNISTLMGLVDETLNNTENPRKEFGKVQELIKNTVSTVKDAHRALVEAIKAVKAGINDTKPAPTGNDESKIETTSENLIDSDEEGQ
;
A
#
# COMPACT_ATOMS: atom_id res chain seq x y z
N MET A 1 -39.94 -33.83 12.28
CA MET A 1 -40.59 -34.62 11.23
C MET A 1 -39.72 -35.86 10.99
N PHE A 2 -40.34 -37.04 10.92
CA PHE A 2 -39.80 -38.40 10.86
C PHE A 2 -39.39 -39.11 12.17
N VAL A 3 -40.37 -39.88 12.67
CA VAL A 3 -40.30 -40.91 13.71
C VAL A 3 -40.39 -42.25 12.97
N PHE A 4 -39.48 -43.20 13.23
CA PHE A 4 -39.61 -44.59 12.74
C PHE A 4 -39.83 -45.52 13.94
N LEU A 5 -41.08 -45.94 14.09
CA LEU A 5 -41.56 -47.02 14.95
C LEU A 5 -41.42 -48.34 14.16
N PHE A 6 -40.71 -49.33 14.69
CA PHE A 6 -40.70 -50.68 14.13
C PHE A 6 -41.35 -51.64 15.12
N SER A 7 -42.60 -51.98 14.83
CA SER A 7 -43.45 -52.93 15.54
C SER A 7 -43.17 -54.34 15.02
N PHE A 8 -42.79 -55.28 15.90
CA PHE A 8 -42.69 -56.70 15.53
C PHE A 8 -43.96 -57.44 15.95
N SER A 9 -44.67 -58.02 14.99
CA SER A 9 -45.92 -58.75 15.15
C SER A 9 -45.67 -60.18 15.65
N PHE A 10 -46.57 -60.64 16.53
CA PHE A 10 -46.61 -61.97 17.12
C PHE A 10 -47.54 -62.86 16.27
N THR A 11 -47.08 -64.05 15.85
CA THR A 11 -47.89 -65.02 15.08
C THR A 11 -48.34 -66.16 15.99
N TYR A 12 -49.65 -66.34 16.10
CA TYR A 12 -50.33 -67.46 16.76
C TYR A 12 -50.50 -68.60 15.76
N ALA A 13 -50.23 -69.84 16.17
CA ALA A 13 -50.69 -71.04 15.46
C ALA A 13 -51.10 -72.09 16.49
N GLN A 14 -52.37 -72.48 16.40
CA GLN A 14 -53.08 -73.45 17.23
C GLN A 14 -53.48 -74.61 16.32
N GLN A 15 -53.24 -75.86 16.72
CA GLN A 15 -54.06 -77.00 16.30
C GLN A 15 -53.95 -78.15 17.31
N GLU A 16 -55.12 -78.71 17.63
CA GLU A 16 -55.41 -79.73 18.65
C GLU A 16 -55.34 -81.18 18.12
N ASP A 17 -55.54 -82.09 19.10
CA ASP A 17 -55.91 -83.52 19.03
C ASP A 17 -54.81 -84.58 18.86
N SER A 18 -54.80 -85.73 19.55
CA SER A 18 -55.58 -86.23 20.71
C SER A 18 -54.97 -87.56 21.22
N SER A 19 -55.34 -87.94 22.45
CA SER A 19 -55.39 -89.30 23.04
C SER A 19 -54.15 -90.00 23.65
N ARG A 20 -54.16 -89.96 24.99
CA ARG A 20 -53.73 -90.91 26.05
C ARG A 20 -53.06 -92.25 25.67
N VAL A 21 -51.96 -92.60 26.37
CA VAL A 21 -51.83 -93.73 27.34
C VAL A 21 -50.69 -93.41 28.34
N ILE A 22 -50.91 -93.62 29.65
CA ILE A 22 -49.94 -93.59 30.78
C ILE A 22 -49.74 -95.08 31.16
N PRO A 23 -48.53 -95.61 31.45
CA PRO A 23 -47.89 -95.32 32.73
C PRO A 23 -46.37 -95.41 32.86
N ALA A 24 -45.94 -95.02 34.07
CA ALA A 24 -44.64 -95.25 34.71
C ALA A 24 -43.57 -94.15 34.50
N GLY A 25 -43.32 -93.37 35.56
CA GLY A 25 -42.17 -92.45 35.63
C GLY A 25 -42.36 -91.20 36.51
N SER A 26 -43.19 -91.23 37.56
CA SER A 26 -43.47 -90.05 38.41
C SER A 26 -42.29 -89.57 39.26
N ALA A 27 -41.21 -90.35 39.37
CA ALA A 27 -39.94 -89.90 39.95
C ALA A 27 -39.06 -89.13 38.94
N ILE A 28 -39.05 -89.56 37.67
CA ILE A 28 -38.22 -88.98 36.60
C ILE A 28 -38.76 -87.60 36.17
N ILE A 29 -40.07 -87.35 36.29
CA ILE A 29 -40.70 -86.09 35.89
C ILE A 29 -40.44 -84.97 36.91
N LYS A 30 -40.47 -85.25 38.23
CA LYS A 30 -40.09 -84.25 39.25
C LYS A 30 -38.61 -83.89 39.16
N GLU A 31 -37.76 -84.88 38.92
CA GLU A 31 -36.33 -84.67 38.66
C GLU A 31 -36.10 -83.79 37.43
N LYS A 32 -36.81 -84.03 36.31
CA LYS A 32 -36.75 -83.17 35.12
C LYS A 32 -37.27 -81.75 35.36
N ILE A 33 -38.30 -81.55 36.20
CA ILE A 33 -38.85 -80.23 36.54
C ILE A 33 -37.90 -79.45 37.45
N ASP A 34 -37.27 -80.10 38.43
CA ASP A 34 -36.27 -79.46 39.29
C ASP A 34 -34.95 -79.18 38.55
N ILE A 35 -34.56 -80.06 37.62
CA ILE A 35 -33.46 -79.80 36.67
C ILE A 35 -33.80 -78.62 35.74
N GLN A 36 -35.04 -78.49 35.29
CA GLN A 36 -35.47 -77.34 34.48
C GLN A 36 -35.53 -76.04 35.29
N LYS A 37 -36.03 -76.07 36.54
CA LYS A 37 -36.04 -74.91 37.44
C LYS A 37 -34.63 -74.47 37.81
N THR A 38 -33.74 -75.39 38.15
CA THR A 38 -32.32 -75.07 38.43
C THR A 38 -31.62 -74.52 37.18
N ARG A 39 -31.88 -75.07 35.98
CA ARG A 39 -31.42 -74.48 34.72
C ARG A 39 -31.99 -73.08 34.50
N ALA A 40 -33.28 -72.85 34.75
CA ALA A 40 -33.92 -71.54 34.60
C ALA A 40 -33.35 -70.50 35.58
N VAL A 41 -33.11 -70.88 36.84
CA VAL A 41 -32.47 -70.03 37.86
C VAL A 41 -31.02 -69.74 37.48
N ASN A 42 -30.25 -70.74 37.05
CA ASN A 42 -28.87 -70.52 36.57
C ASN A 42 -28.82 -69.64 35.31
N THR A 43 -29.82 -69.74 34.44
CA THR A 43 -29.93 -68.90 33.24
C THR A 43 -30.32 -67.47 33.61
N ALA A 44 -31.23 -67.29 34.58
CA ALA A 44 -31.61 -65.98 35.10
C ALA A 44 -30.45 -65.27 35.81
N ASN A 45 -29.69 -65.99 36.63
CA ASN A 45 -28.49 -65.48 37.29
C ASN A 45 -27.42 -65.06 36.27
N ASN A 46 -27.14 -65.90 35.25
CA ASN A 46 -26.23 -65.53 34.15
C ASN A 46 -26.71 -64.30 33.36
N LEU A 47 -28.02 -64.15 33.15
CA LEU A 47 -28.57 -63.00 32.44
C LEU A 47 -28.46 -61.72 33.28
N GLN A 48 -28.64 -61.83 34.59
CA GLN A 48 -28.52 -60.71 35.52
C GLN A 48 -27.06 -60.26 35.66
N GLU A 49 -26.13 -61.21 35.71
CA GLU A 49 -24.68 -60.97 35.70
C GLU A 49 -24.25 -60.26 34.41
N LYS A 50 -24.67 -60.76 33.23
CA LYS A 50 -24.44 -60.09 31.93
C LYS A 50 -25.05 -58.69 31.85
N ARG A 51 -26.19 -58.45 32.51
CA ARG A 51 -26.80 -57.11 32.57
C ARG A 51 -25.99 -56.16 33.44
N LEU A 52 -25.48 -56.63 34.58
CA LEU A 52 -24.61 -55.85 35.47
C LEU A 52 -23.31 -55.50 34.75
N GLU A 53 -22.66 -56.47 34.10
CA GLU A 53 -21.47 -56.24 33.27
C GLU A 53 -21.73 -55.28 32.11
N ALA A 54 -22.89 -55.36 31.46
CA ALA A 54 -23.24 -54.45 30.38
C ALA A 54 -23.48 -53.02 30.88
N VAL A 55 -24.11 -52.86 32.05
CA VAL A 55 -24.32 -51.55 32.68
C VAL A 55 -22.99 -50.95 33.10
N GLU A 56 -22.12 -51.71 33.77
CA GLU A 56 -20.78 -51.28 34.18
C GLU A 56 -19.91 -50.89 32.98
N ASN A 57 -19.89 -51.72 31.92
CA ASN A 57 -19.20 -51.38 30.68
C ASN A 57 -19.77 -50.13 30.00
N SER A 58 -21.09 -49.91 30.07
CA SER A 58 -21.71 -48.70 29.51
C SER A 58 -21.34 -47.44 30.31
N GLN A 59 -21.25 -47.55 31.64
CA GLN A 59 -20.84 -46.47 32.53
C GLN A 59 -19.37 -46.13 32.31
N ASN A 60 -18.49 -47.13 32.29
CA ASN A 60 -17.07 -46.96 32.00
C ASN A 60 -16.84 -46.35 30.61
N LYS A 61 -17.59 -46.78 29.58
CA LYS A 61 -17.52 -46.13 28.25
C LYS A 61 -17.95 -44.66 28.31
N ARG A 62 -19.01 -44.34 29.06
CA ARG A 62 -19.52 -42.98 29.15
C ARG A 62 -18.56 -42.05 29.90
N GLU A 63 -17.92 -42.53 30.96
CA GLU A 63 -16.90 -41.80 31.71
C GLU A 63 -15.67 -41.54 30.84
N ASN A 64 -15.13 -42.58 30.18
CA ASN A 64 -14.04 -42.43 29.22
C ASN A 64 -14.36 -41.45 28.07
N LEU A 65 -15.61 -41.43 27.58
CA LEU A 65 -16.05 -40.48 26.56
C LEU A 65 -16.13 -39.05 27.09
N LYS A 66 -16.53 -38.85 28.36
CA LYS A 66 -16.52 -37.53 28.99
C LYS A 66 -15.10 -37.02 29.19
N ASP A 67 -14.22 -37.85 29.74
CA ASP A 67 -12.82 -37.50 29.96
C ASP A 67 -12.13 -37.15 28.64
N ARG A 68 -12.42 -37.93 27.58
CA ARG A 68 -11.91 -37.64 26.24
C ARG A 68 -12.48 -36.35 25.67
N ALA A 69 -13.77 -36.06 25.89
CA ALA A 69 -14.39 -34.82 25.45
C ALA A 69 -13.86 -33.59 26.19
N GLU A 70 -13.62 -33.69 27.50
CA GLU A 70 -13.02 -32.63 28.32
C GLU A 70 -11.57 -32.37 27.91
N ASN A 71 -10.76 -33.42 27.80
CA ASN A 71 -9.38 -33.29 27.30
C ASN A 71 -9.33 -32.69 25.90
N VAL A 72 -10.21 -33.10 24.98
CA VAL A 72 -10.26 -32.51 23.62
C VAL A 72 -10.63 -31.03 23.68
N ARG A 73 -11.57 -30.65 24.56
CA ARG A 73 -12.03 -29.26 24.72
C ARG A 73 -10.94 -28.37 25.30
N GLU A 74 -10.24 -28.83 26.32
CA GLU A 74 -9.11 -28.14 26.93
C GLU A 74 -7.99 -27.94 25.91
N ASN A 75 -7.57 -29.01 25.23
CA ASN A 75 -6.57 -28.94 24.16
C ASN A 75 -6.99 -28.00 23.01
N LEU A 76 -8.28 -27.93 22.66
CA LEU A 76 -8.77 -26.99 21.66
C LEU A 76 -8.71 -25.54 22.15
N SER A 77 -9.06 -25.31 23.42
CA SER A 77 -9.00 -23.99 24.06
C SER A 77 -7.56 -23.48 24.08
N ASP A 78 -6.62 -24.31 24.52
CA ASP A 78 -5.20 -23.96 24.62
C ASP A 78 -4.59 -23.72 23.25
N LYS A 79 -4.93 -24.56 22.25
CA LYS A 79 -4.50 -24.33 20.86
C LYS A 79 -5.06 -23.03 20.30
N LYS A 80 -6.32 -22.70 20.62
CA LYS A 80 -6.95 -21.45 20.17
C LYS A 80 -6.27 -20.23 20.79
N GLN A 81 -6.05 -20.23 22.10
CA GLN A 81 -5.36 -19.14 22.81
C GLN A 81 -3.94 -18.96 22.29
N ASN A 82 -3.15 -20.05 22.23
CA ASN A 82 -1.78 -20.00 21.68
C ASN A 82 -1.76 -19.51 20.23
N THR A 83 -2.74 -19.90 19.42
CA THR A 83 -2.81 -19.43 18.02
C THR A 83 -3.18 -17.94 17.96
N GLN A 84 -4.11 -17.47 18.79
CA GLN A 84 -4.49 -16.06 18.87
C GLN A 84 -3.30 -15.20 19.28
N GLU A 85 -2.60 -15.55 20.35
CA GLU A 85 -1.40 -14.83 20.82
C GLU A 85 -0.32 -14.78 19.73
N ARG A 86 -0.03 -15.91 19.08
CA ARG A 86 0.94 -15.95 17.97
C ARG A 86 0.52 -15.08 16.79
N VAL A 87 -0.77 -15.01 16.49
CA VAL A 87 -1.30 -14.16 15.41
C VAL A 87 -1.18 -12.68 15.78
N GLU A 88 -1.50 -12.30 17.02
CA GLU A 88 -1.39 -10.92 17.50
C GLU A 88 0.05 -10.43 17.52
N VAL A 89 0.98 -11.24 18.06
CA VAL A 89 2.43 -10.94 18.04
C VAL A 89 2.93 -10.79 16.60
N LYS A 90 2.55 -11.70 15.69
CA LYS A 90 2.93 -11.60 14.28
C LYS A 90 2.34 -10.35 13.62
N ARG A 91 1.07 -10.03 13.88
CA ARG A 91 0.42 -8.83 13.35
C ARG A 91 1.12 -7.56 13.82
N ALA A 92 1.40 -7.44 15.12
CA ALA A 92 2.13 -6.31 15.68
C ALA A 92 3.53 -6.16 15.04
N ALA A 93 4.27 -7.27 14.93
CA ALA A 93 5.59 -7.27 14.31
C ALA A 93 5.55 -6.89 12.81
N ILE A 94 4.57 -7.37 12.06
CA ILE A 94 4.37 -7.02 10.64
C ILE A 94 4.02 -5.53 10.52
N THR A 95 3.07 -5.04 11.32
CA THR A 95 2.67 -3.63 11.29
C THR A 95 3.85 -2.71 11.60
N LYS A 96 4.65 -3.03 12.61
CA LYS A 96 5.87 -2.28 12.95
C LYS A 96 6.85 -2.23 11.77
N LYS A 97 7.17 -3.39 11.17
CA LYS A 97 8.05 -3.48 10.00
C LYS A 97 7.50 -2.72 8.78
N LEU A 98 6.18 -2.73 8.57
CA LEU A 98 5.54 -2.01 7.47
C LEU A 98 5.61 -0.49 7.69
N ASN A 99 5.45 -0.04 8.94
CA ASN A 99 5.54 1.38 9.30
C ASN A 99 6.98 1.89 9.17
N GLU A 100 7.97 1.13 9.64
CA GLU A 100 9.40 1.45 9.45
C GLU A 100 9.75 1.58 7.96
N LYS A 101 9.40 0.58 7.15
CA LYS A 101 9.60 0.62 5.69
C LYS A 101 8.87 1.78 5.02
N ALA A 102 7.68 2.13 5.51
CA ALA A 102 6.95 3.28 4.99
C ALA A 102 7.69 4.58 5.31
N ARG A 103 8.17 4.75 6.55
CA ARG A 103 8.98 5.90 6.97
C ARG A 103 10.25 6.04 6.12
N GLU A 104 11.00 4.96 5.94
CA GLU A 104 12.19 4.93 5.09
C GLU A 104 11.90 5.36 3.65
N ARG A 105 10.82 4.85 3.05
CA ARG A 105 10.42 5.20 1.69
C ARG A 105 10.04 6.67 1.56
N ILE A 106 9.32 7.20 2.54
CA ILE A 106 8.90 8.60 2.55
C ILE A 106 10.14 9.49 2.73
N ASN A 107 11.02 9.19 3.66
CA ASN A 107 12.28 9.93 3.87
C ASN A 107 13.13 9.95 2.60
N ALA A 108 13.37 8.79 1.99
CA ALA A 108 14.13 8.70 0.75
C ALA A 108 13.46 9.44 -0.42
N TYR A 109 12.13 9.49 -0.45
CA TYR A 109 11.40 10.29 -1.44
C TYR A 109 11.60 11.79 -1.19
N THR A 110 11.38 12.26 0.04
CA THR A 110 11.56 13.66 0.42
C THR A 110 13.00 14.13 0.19
N GLU A 111 14.00 13.36 0.61
CA GLU A 111 15.41 13.71 0.43
C GLU A 111 15.77 13.91 -1.06
N ARG A 112 15.29 13.02 -1.94
CA ARG A 112 15.50 13.16 -3.39
C ARG A 112 14.85 14.42 -3.95
N ILE A 113 13.66 14.77 -3.47
CA ILE A 113 12.97 16.00 -3.86
C ILE A 113 13.78 17.22 -3.38
N VAL A 114 14.12 17.27 -2.10
CA VAL A 114 14.89 18.36 -1.49
C VAL A 114 16.22 18.58 -2.21
N ARG A 115 16.97 17.50 -2.50
CA ARG A 115 18.22 17.59 -3.27
C ARG A 115 18.01 18.22 -4.65
N ARG A 116 16.93 17.85 -5.36
CA ARG A 116 16.60 18.43 -6.67
C ARG A 116 16.21 19.89 -6.56
N LEU A 117 15.45 20.27 -5.52
CA LEU A 117 15.03 21.66 -5.30
C LEU A 117 16.21 22.54 -4.92
N ASN A 118 17.11 22.09 -4.03
CA ASN A 118 18.35 22.80 -3.72
C ASN A 118 19.23 23.00 -4.96
N ALA A 119 19.38 21.97 -5.80
CA ALA A 119 20.11 22.10 -7.05
C ALA A 119 19.41 23.05 -8.05
N ALA A 120 18.08 23.22 -7.98
CA ALA A 120 17.37 24.21 -8.77
C ALA A 120 17.60 25.62 -8.24
N ILE A 121 17.54 25.82 -6.92
CA ILE A 121 17.87 27.09 -6.27
C ILE A 121 19.28 27.55 -6.61
N GLU A 122 20.28 26.68 -6.49
CA GLU A 122 21.67 27.02 -6.81
C GLU A 122 21.80 27.51 -8.28
N ARG A 123 21.08 26.88 -9.20
CA ARG A 123 21.02 27.31 -10.60
C ARG A 123 20.35 28.68 -10.76
N LEU A 124 19.26 28.93 -10.04
CA LEU A 124 18.57 30.24 -10.06
C LEU A 124 19.45 31.36 -9.49
N GLU A 125 20.19 31.10 -8.43
CA GLU A 125 21.14 32.06 -7.85
C GLU A 125 22.28 32.39 -8.81
N LYS A 126 22.87 31.38 -9.44
CA LYS A 126 23.90 31.59 -10.48
C LYS A 126 23.35 32.42 -11.64
N LEU A 127 22.10 32.19 -12.05
CA LEU A 127 21.45 32.99 -13.09
C LEU A 127 21.19 34.43 -12.62
N ALA A 128 20.74 34.64 -11.39
CA ALA A 128 20.53 35.97 -10.81
C ALA A 128 21.84 36.77 -10.74
N TRP A 129 22.94 36.14 -10.34
CA TRP A 129 24.27 36.77 -10.33
C TRP A 129 24.76 37.09 -11.75
N ARG A 130 24.58 36.17 -12.71
CA ARG A 130 24.91 36.43 -14.12
C ARG A 130 24.09 37.58 -14.70
N LEU A 131 22.82 37.69 -14.32
CA LEU A 131 21.94 38.77 -14.76
C LEU A 131 22.38 40.12 -14.20
N GLU A 132 22.72 40.17 -12.90
CA GLU A 132 23.30 41.36 -12.26
C GLU A 132 24.56 41.83 -12.99
N SER A 133 25.54 40.95 -13.17
CA SER A 133 26.77 41.27 -13.92
C SER A 133 26.48 41.72 -15.36
N ARG A 134 25.44 41.17 -16.00
CA ARG A 134 25.04 41.58 -17.35
C ARG A 134 24.43 42.98 -17.35
N ILE A 135 23.60 43.31 -16.37
CA ILE A 135 23.02 44.66 -16.20
C ILE A 135 24.15 45.67 -16.03
N GLU A 136 25.09 45.44 -15.12
CA GLU A 136 26.24 46.33 -14.89
C GLU A 136 27.04 46.57 -16.17
N LYS A 137 27.36 45.51 -16.90
CA LYS A 137 28.10 45.61 -18.18
C LYS A 137 27.32 46.36 -19.26
N LEU A 138 25.99 46.29 -19.25
CA LEU A 138 25.16 47.03 -20.20
C LEU A 138 25.10 48.51 -19.84
N GLU A 139 24.94 48.84 -18.56
CA GLU A 139 24.96 50.24 -18.10
C GLU A 139 26.29 50.91 -18.42
N GLU A 140 27.41 50.23 -18.20
CA GLU A 140 28.73 50.78 -18.57
C GLU A 140 28.90 50.94 -20.08
N ARG A 141 28.48 49.95 -20.88
CA ARG A 141 28.59 50.00 -22.36
C ARG A 141 27.71 51.08 -22.97
N PHE A 142 26.55 51.37 -22.39
CA PHE A 142 25.54 52.27 -22.95
C PHE A 142 25.40 53.57 -22.15
N LYS A 143 26.44 53.94 -21.40
CA LYS A 143 26.48 55.15 -20.58
C LYS A 143 26.13 56.43 -21.35
N ASP A 144 26.50 56.47 -22.63
CA ASP A 144 26.24 57.61 -23.53
C ASP A 144 24.89 57.55 -24.26
N ARG A 145 24.09 56.46 -24.10
CA ARG A 145 22.86 56.20 -24.88
C ARG A 145 21.58 56.16 -24.06
N ALA A 146 21.59 56.67 -22.83
CA ALA A 146 20.42 56.74 -21.96
C ALA A 146 19.65 55.40 -21.82
N LEU A 147 20.38 54.28 -21.72
CA LEU A 147 19.78 52.97 -21.48
C LEU A 147 19.21 52.90 -20.05
N ASP A 148 17.89 52.74 -19.93
CA ASP A 148 17.23 52.53 -18.63
C ASP A 148 17.00 51.04 -18.34
N LEU A 149 17.64 50.55 -17.28
CA LEU A 149 17.46 49.18 -16.76
C LEU A 149 16.84 49.17 -15.35
N SER A 150 16.25 50.28 -14.90
CA SER A 150 15.68 50.42 -13.55
C SER A 150 14.61 49.37 -13.27
N ASN A 151 13.72 49.10 -14.23
CA ASN A 151 12.70 48.06 -14.08
C ASN A 151 13.32 46.65 -13.97
N ALA A 152 14.35 46.37 -14.77
CA ALA A 152 15.04 45.08 -14.71
C ALA A 152 15.74 44.86 -13.37
N LYS A 153 16.37 45.90 -12.80
CA LYS A 153 16.95 45.86 -11.45
C LYS A 153 15.88 45.59 -10.39
N LYS A 154 14.74 46.28 -10.46
CA LYS A 154 13.62 46.06 -9.53
C LYS A 154 13.10 44.62 -9.59
N LEU A 155 12.88 44.08 -10.79
CA LEU A 155 12.44 42.71 -10.98
C LEU A 155 13.47 41.68 -10.52
N LEU A 156 14.77 41.96 -10.67
CA LEU A 156 15.84 41.11 -10.15
C LEU A 156 15.85 41.06 -8.61
N VAL A 157 15.57 42.17 -7.93
CA VAL A 157 15.39 42.19 -6.47
C VAL A 157 14.23 41.28 -6.07
N GLY A 158 13.06 41.43 -6.70
CA GLY A 158 11.91 40.54 -6.44
C GLY A 158 12.22 39.07 -6.72
N ALA A 159 12.95 38.77 -7.80
CA ALA A 159 13.39 37.40 -8.08
C ALA A 159 14.30 36.83 -6.99
N ARG A 160 15.16 37.65 -6.36
CA ARG A 160 16.00 37.22 -5.22
C ARG A 160 15.18 36.96 -3.97
N GLU A 161 14.16 37.77 -3.72
CA GLU A 161 13.22 37.56 -2.61
C GLU A 161 12.49 36.22 -2.76
N GLU A 162 11.99 35.91 -3.96
CA GLU A 162 11.34 34.63 -4.25
C GLU A 162 12.30 33.43 -4.12
N ILE A 163 13.56 33.58 -4.56
CA ILE A 163 14.60 32.55 -4.34
C ILE A 163 14.81 32.31 -2.83
N ASN A 164 14.87 33.37 -2.04
CA ASN A 164 15.04 33.26 -0.59
C ASN A 164 13.82 32.64 0.10
N LEU A 165 12.61 33.01 -0.33
CA LEU A 165 11.37 32.39 0.15
C LEU A 165 11.36 30.88 -0.14
N ALA A 166 11.74 30.50 -1.36
CA ALA A 166 11.82 29.10 -1.75
C ALA A 166 12.86 28.32 -0.92
N LYS A 167 14.02 28.92 -0.58
CA LYS A 167 15.00 28.32 0.34
C LYS A 167 14.41 28.08 1.73
N THR A 168 13.74 29.08 2.29
CA THR A 168 13.08 28.97 3.59
C THR A 168 12.08 27.83 3.57
N ASN A 169 11.22 27.76 2.54
CA ASN A 169 10.23 26.70 2.42
C ASN A 169 10.85 25.29 2.28
N ILE A 170 11.99 25.16 1.60
CA ILE A 170 12.72 23.87 1.54
C ILE A 170 13.25 23.49 2.92
N SER A 171 13.78 24.46 3.69
CA SER A 171 14.26 24.21 5.05
C SER A 171 13.13 23.81 5.99
N THR A 172 12.00 24.52 5.94
CA THR A 172 10.81 24.21 6.75
C THR A 172 10.22 22.84 6.38
N LEU A 173 10.23 22.47 5.10
CA LEU A 173 9.77 21.16 4.63
C LEU A 173 10.52 20.02 5.32
N MET A 174 11.85 20.10 5.47
CA MET A 174 12.62 19.05 6.14
C MET A 174 12.19 18.89 7.60
N GLY A 175 12.09 19.99 8.34
CA GLY A 175 11.66 19.95 9.75
C GLY A 175 10.25 19.37 9.93
N LEU A 176 9.30 19.79 9.09
CA LEU A 176 7.93 19.29 9.14
C LEU A 176 7.81 17.81 8.77
N VAL A 177 8.63 17.33 7.83
CA VAL A 177 8.65 15.91 7.46
C VAL A 177 9.19 15.05 8.61
N ASP A 178 10.26 15.48 9.26
CA ASP A 178 10.80 14.76 10.41
C ASP A 178 9.80 14.76 11.58
N GLU A 179 9.15 15.89 11.86
CA GLU A 179 8.12 15.99 12.90
C GLU A 179 6.91 15.09 12.61
N THR A 180 6.38 15.13 11.38
CA THR A 180 5.19 14.35 11.01
C THR A 180 5.46 12.83 11.00
N LEU A 181 6.66 12.39 10.63
CA LEU A 181 6.98 10.98 10.50
C LEU A 181 7.49 10.32 11.78
N ASN A 182 8.12 11.09 12.69
CA ASN A 182 8.62 10.57 13.96
C ASN A 182 7.52 10.47 15.01
N ASN A 183 6.49 11.31 14.95
CA ASN A 183 5.40 11.34 15.93
C ASN A 183 4.19 10.48 15.57
N THR A 184 4.21 9.76 14.43
CA THR A 184 3.07 8.97 13.97
C THR A 184 3.30 7.46 13.98
N GLU A 185 2.30 6.73 14.45
CA GLU A 185 2.22 5.27 14.32
C GLU A 185 1.76 4.84 12.93
N ASN A 186 1.23 5.76 12.10
CA ASN A 186 0.75 5.46 10.75
C ASN A 186 1.31 6.44 9.71
N PRO A 187 2.58 6.27 9.31
CA PRO A 187 3.25 7.17 8.37
C PRO A 187 2.58 7.24 6.99
N ARG A 188 1.83 6.20 6.59
CA ARG A 188 1.09 6.21 5.32
C ARG A 188 -0.05 7.21 5.30
N LYS A 189 -0.75 7.41 6.41
CA LYS A 189 -1.85 8.39 6.48
C LYS A 189 -1.31 9.82 6.45
N GLU A 190 -0.21 10.08 7.16
CA GLU A 190 0.42 11.40 7.22
C GLU A 190 1.16 11.78 5.94
N PHE A 191 1.52 10.80 5.10
CA PHE A 191 2.19 11.05 3.83
C PHE A 191 1.45 12.03 2.90
N GLY A 192 0.11 12.08 2.96
CA GLY A 192 -0.67 13.04 2.19
C GLY A 192 -0.29 14.49 2.49
N LYS A 193 -0.07 14.81 3.78
CA LYS A 193 0.37 16.15 4.22
C LYS A 193 1.78 16.46 3.73
N VAL A 194 2.68 15.48 3.81
CA VAL A 194 4.06 15.60 3.27
C VAL A 194 4.04 15.90 1.77
N GLN A 195 3.18 15.22 1.00
CA GLN A 195 3.04 15.47 -0.43
C GLN A 195 2.51 16.87 -0.74
N GLU A 196 1.56 17.38 0.04
CA GLU A 196 1.04 18.73 -0.11
C GLU A 196 2.11 19.79 0.16
N LEU A 197 2.86 19.62 1.25
CA LEU A 197 4.01 20.48 1.56
C LEU A 197 5.03 20.49 0.41
N ILE A 198 5.39 19.31 -0.11
CA ILE A 198 6.27 19.18 -1.28
C ILE A 198 5.73 19.96 -2.48
N LYS A 199 4.42 19.83 -2.80
CA LYS A 199 3.82 20.54 -3.93
C LYS A 199 3.90 22.06 -3.77
N ASN A 200 3.65 22.55 -2.55
CA ASN A 200 3.73 23.98 -2.25
C ASN A 200 5.17 24.50 -2.41
N THR A 201 6.17 23.79 -1.85
CA THR A 201 7.59 24.13 -2.04
C THR A 201 8.02 24.09 -3.50
N VAL A 202 7.52 23.13 -4.28
CA VAL A 202 7.76 23.07 -5.74
C VAL A 202 7.17 24.29 -6.44
N SER A 203 5.99 24.76 -6.02
CA SER A 203 5.40 25.98 -6.58
C SER A 203 6.29 27.19 -6.33
N THR A 204 6.78 27.38 -5.11
CA THR A 204 7.62 28.55 -4.79
C THR A 204 8.94 28.57 -5.56
N VAL A 205 9.53 27.41 -5.86
CA VAL A 205 10.69 27.34 -6.75
C VAL A 205 10.33 27.73 -8.19
N LYS A 206 9.13 27.38 -8.66
CA LYS A 206 8.64 27.81 -9.98
C LYS A 206 8.35 29.31 -10.02
N ASP A 207 7.83 29.87 -8.93
CA ASP A 207 7.62 31.32 -8.78
C ASP A 207 8.95 32.09 -8.87
N ALA A 208 9.97 31.64 -8.13
CA ALA A 208 11.32 32.19 -8.24
C ALA A 208 11.88 32.13 -9.68
N HIS A 209 11.68 31.02 -10.38
CA HIS A 209 12.07 30.91 -11.78
C HIS A 209 11.29 31.88 -12.68
N ARG A 210 9.97 32.03 -12.49
CA ARG A 210 9.14 32.96 -13.26
C ARG A 210 9.60 34.40 -13.07
N ALA A 211 9.81 34.83 -11.82
CA ALA A 211 10.29 36.16 -11.49
C ALA A 211 11.64 36.46 -12.18
N LEU A 212 12.55 35.48 -12.20
CA LEU A 212 13.85 35.65 -12.87
C LEU A 212 13.70 35.76 -14.39
N VAL A 213 12.78 35.01 -15.00
CA VAL A 213 12.46 35.11 -16.44
C VAL A 213 11.90 36.50 -16.76
N GLU A 214 11.07 37.08 -15.90
CA GLU A 214 10.55 38.44 -16.07
C GLU A 214 11.66 39.50 -16.00
N ALA A 215 12.59 39.37 -15.05
CA ALA A 215 13.76 40.23 -14.99
C ALA A 215 14.61 40.14 -16.28
N ILE A 216 14.83 38.92 -16.81
CA ILE A 216 15.54 38.72 -18.09
C ILE A 216 14.80 39.39 -19.25
N LYS A 217 13.47 39.25 -19.32
CA LYS A 217 12.65 39.90 -20.35
C LYS A 217 12.77 41.42 -20.28
N ALA A 218 12.77 41.99 -19.07
CA ALA A 218 12.93 43.43 -18.88
C ALA A 218 14.32 43.92 -19.33
N VAL A 219 15.40 43.19 -19.04
CA VAL A 219 16.73 43.51 -19.59
C VAL A 219 16.70 43.51 -21.11
N LYS A 220 16.06 42.51 -21.73
CA LYS A 220 15.98 42.42 -23.18
C LYS A 220 15.16 43.57 -23.79
N ALA A 221 14.07 43.97 -23.16
CA ALA A 221 13.24 45.09 -23.59
C ALA A 221 14.05 46.39 -23.62
N GLY A 222 14.74 46.73 -22.53
CA GLY A 222 15.54 47.97 -22.47
C GLY A 222 16.65 48.03 -23.54
N ILE A 223 17.26 46.89 -23.90
CA ILE A 223 18.25 46.85 -24.99
C ILE A 223 17.60 47.11 -26.36
N ASN A 224 16.38 46.62 -26.60
CA ASN A 224 15.71 46.82 -27.88
C ASN A 224 15.25 48.27 -28.06
N ASP A 225 14.82 48.92 -26.97
CA ASP A 225 14.34 50.31 -27.00
C ASP A 225 15.48 51.31 -27.31
N THR A 226 16.74 50.92 -27.09
CA THR A 226 17.93 51.73 -27.40
C THR A 226 18.55 51.45 -28.77
N LYS A 227 17.98 50.53 -29.56
CA LYS A 227 18.43 50.28 -30.94
C LYS A 227 17.81 51.32 -31.88
N PRO A 228 18.60 52.15 -32.59
CA PRO A 228 18.04 53.02 -33.63
C PRO A 228 17.40 52.16 -34.74
N ALA A 229 16.29 52.62 -35.28
CA ALA A 229 15.54 51.96 -36.36
C ALA A 229 16.48 51.53 -37.51
N PRO A 230 16.21 50.40 -38.20
CA PRO A 230 16.98 50.04 -39.38
C PRO A 230 16.70 51.11 -40.44
N THR A 231 17.69 51.97 -40.70
CA THR A 231 17.74 52.80 -41.90
C THR A 231 17.85 51.86 -43.09
N GLY A 232 16.69 51.49 -43.65
CA GLY A 232 16.62 51.10 -45.05
C GLY A 232 16.98 52.31 -45.88
N ASN A 233 17.98 52.14 -46.75
CA ASN A 233 18.15 52.75 -48.07
C ASN A 233 19.63 52.60 -48.47
N ASP A 234 19.91 51.62 -49.32
CA ASP A 234 20.92 51.79 -50.36
C ASP A 234 20.45 51.01 -51.59
N GLU A 235 19.50 51.61 -52.31
CA GLU A 235 19.22 51.28 -53.70
C GLU A 235 20.43 51.76 -54.52
N SER A 236 21.38 50.86 -54.79
CA SER A 236 22.39 51.09 -55.82
C SER A 236 21.72 51.01 -57.18
N LYS A 237 21.35 52.20 -57.66
CA LYS A 237 20.91 52.52 -59.02
C LYS A 237 21.92 51.96 -60.03
N ILE A 238 21.52 50.88 -60.72
CA ILE A 238 22.20 50.36 -61.91
C ILE A 238 21.97 51.39 -63.02
N GLU A 239 22.99 52.19 -63.33
CA GLU A 239 22.99 53.06 -64.50
C GLU A 239 23.56 52.28 -65.69
N THR A 240 22.64 51.73 -66.47
CA THR A 240 22.87 51.06 -67.74
C THR A 240 23.44 52.07 -68.73
N THR A 241 24.72 51.96 -69.07
CA THR A 241 25.27 52.58 -70.29
C THR A 241 25.46 51.47 -71.31
N SER A 242 24.55 51.45 -72.30
CA SER A 242 24.61 50.60 -73.48
C SER A 242 25.06 51.44 -74.67
N GLU A 243 26.16 51.05 -75.33
CA GLU A 243 26.51 51.28 -76.75
C GLU A 243 27.91 50.64 -76.93
N ASN A 244 28.09 49.39 -77.39
CA ASN A 244 27.83 48.75 -78.69
C ASN A 244 28.92 49.07 -79.75
N LEU A 245 29.33 48.03 -80.51
CA LEU A 245 30.23 47.96 -81.70
C LEU A 245 31.76 48.01 -81.41
N ILE A 246 32.68 47.18 -81.93
CA ILE A 246 32.88 46.33 -83.14
C ILE A 246 34.05 45.38 -82.78
N ASP A 247 33.95 44.04 -82.82
CA ASP A 247 34.21 43.12 -83.96
C ASP A 247 35.52 43.34 -84.73
N SER A 248 36.58 42.58 -84.39
CA SER A 248 37.55 42.12 -85.38
C SER A 248 38.46 41.05 -84.79
N ASP A 249 38.28 39.84 -85.30
CA ASP A 249 39.24 38.76 -85.42
C ASP A 249 40.66 39.27 -85.71
N GLU A 250 41.68 38.63 -85.12
CA GLU A 250 42.87 38.27 -85.89
C GLU A 250 43.59 37.07 -85.28
N GLU A 251 43.91 36.15 -86.18
CA GLU A 251 44.51 34.83 -86.00
C GLU A 251 46.00 34.89 -85.63
N GLY A 252 46.46 33.83 -84.96
CA GLY A 252 47.67 33.09 -85.37
C GLY A 252 49.06 33.74 -85.15
N GLN A 253 49.77 33.25 -84.12
CA GLN A 253 50.96 32.38 -84.25
C GLN A 253 51.45 31.90 -82.89
#